data_AF-A0A936M107-F1
#
_entry.id   AF-A0A936M107-F1
#
_cell.length_a   1.000
_cell.length_b   1.000
_cell.length_c   1.000
_cell.angle_alpha   90.00
_cell.angle_beta   90.00
_cell.angle_gamma   90.00
#
_symmetry.space_group_name_H-M   'P 1'
#
loop_
_entity.id
_entity.type
_entity.pdbx_description
1 polymer ?
#
loop_
_entity_poly.entity_id
_entity_poly.type
_entity_poly.pdbx_seq_one_letter_code
_entity_poly.pdbx_strand_id
1 'polypeptide(L)'
;MVCPACGKDLGESATAVCPECGTGATGVVKTSAILIAAGSGHNVYRSVDEVPEELRDRLIQSTTGFNSATVIIADSRGRKELARALRSLPVEVSPAAAAASTRAVRVLGLLLLVLSLLLVWLVFFDR
;
A
#
# COMPACT_ATOMS: atom_id res chain seq x y z
N MET A 1 23.63 25.54 5.97
CA MET A 1 23.21 24.23 5.41
C MET A 1 23.95 24.03 4.09
N VAL A 2 24.49 22.85 3.78
CA VAL A 2 25.36 22.70 2.58
C VAL A 2 24.55 22.29 1.35
N CYS A 3 24.82 22.88 0.19
CA CYS A 3 24.17 22.51 -1.06
C CYS A 3 24.57 21.08 -1.49
N PRO A 4 23.62 20.16 -1.75
CA PRO A 4 23.94 18.78 -2.14
C PRO A 4 24.53 18.66 -3.55
N ALA A 5 24.40 19.70 -4.38
CA ALA A 5 24.93 19.70 -5.75
C ALA A 5 26.38 20.19 -5.82
N CYS A 6 26.74 21.24 -5.09
CA CYS A 6 28.05 21.91 -5.21
C CYS A 6 28.88 21.95 -3.91
N GLY A 7 28.33 21.51 -2.77
CA GLY A 7 29.06 21.43 -1.51
C GLY A 7 29.34 22.78 -0.82
N LYS A 8 28.78 23.90 -1.31
CA LYS A 8 28.92 25.24 -0.73
C LYS A 8 27.91 25.47 0.40
N ASP A 9 28.31 26.24 1.41
CA ASP A 9 27.41 26.69 2.49
C ASP A 9 26.33 27.62 1.93
N LEU A 10 25.09 27.16 2.00
CA LEU A 10 23.90 28.00 1.88
C LEU A 10 23.72 28.65 3.26
N GLY A 11 23.95 29.96 3.33
CA GLY A 11 23.65 30.77 4.52
C GLY A 11 22.17 30.70 4.91
N GLU A 12 21.75 31.50 5.88
CA GLU A 12 20.37 31.51 6.42
C GLU A 12 19.25 31.83 5.39
N SER A 13 19.60 32.25 4.18
CA SER A 13 18.65 32.51 3.09
C SER A 13 18.36 31.24 2.30
N ALA A 14 17.31 30.52 2.70
CA ALA A 14 16.79 29.35 1.98
C ALA A 14 16.02 29.76 0.72
N THR A 15 16.71 30.16 -0.35
CA THR A 15 16.09 30.28 -1.67
C THR A 15 15.88 28.89 -2.30
N ALA A 16 14.79 28.73 -3.05
CA ALA A 16 14.45 27.47 -3.75
C ALA A 16 15.54 27.02 -4.74
N VAL A 17 16.46 27.93 -5.11
CA VAL A 17 17.59 27.72 -6.00
C VAL A 17 18.86 28.18 -5.30
N CYS A 18 19.91 27.34 -5.35
CA CYS A 18 21.22 27.68 -4.84
C CYS A 18 21.81 28.87 -5.63
N PRO A 19 22.21 29.97 -4.98
CA PRO A 19 22.75 31.13 -5.67
C PRO A 19 24.13 30.88 -6.30
N GLU A 20 24.87 29.88 -5.82
CA GLU A 20 26.23 29.56 -6.28
C GLU A 20 26.24 28.69 -7.54
N CYS A 21 25.38 27.67 -7.61
CA CYS A 21 25.37 26.71 -8.73
C CYS A 21 24.06 26.67 -9.52
N GLY A 22 23.08 27.51 -9.17
CA GLY A 22 21.80 27.59 -9.89
C GLY A 22 20.93 26.35 -9.79
N THR A 23 21.31 25.34 -8.99
CA THR A 23 20.54 24.12 -8.83
C THR A 23 19.44 24.34 -7.80
N GLY A 24 18.20 24.02 -8.18
CA GLY A 24 17.08 23.96 -7.24
C GLY A 24 17.38 23.03 -6.08
N ALA A 25 16.78 23.25 -4.90
CA ALA A 25 16.90 22.33 -3.77
C ALA A 25 16.34 20.95 -4.17
N THR A 26 17.20 20.06 -4.67
CA THR A 26 16.89 18.65 -4.92
C THR A 26 17.12 17.89 -3.61
N GLY A 27 16.20 18.06 -2.66
CA GLY A 27 16.22 17.40 -1.37
C GLY A 27 14.89 16.68 -1.11
N VAL A 28 14.95 15.55 -0.42
CA VAL A 28 13.75 14.88 0.09
C VAL A 28 13.45 15.46 1.46
N VAL A 29 12.34 16.18 1.61
CA VAL A 29 11.85 16.62 2.93
C VAL A 29 11.01 15.48 3.52
N LYS A 30 11.41 14.95 4.68
CA LYS A 30 10.61 14.00 5.43
C LYS A 30 9.58 14.76 6.25
N THR A 31 8.31 14.61 5.91
CA THR A 31 7.18 15.16 6.68
C THR A 31 6.32 14.01 7.19
N SER A 32 6.06 13.98 8.50
CA SER A 32 5.13 13.06 9.14
C SER A 32 4.01 13.86 9.82
N ALA A 33 2.78 13.39 9.65
CA ALA A 33 1.61 13.94 10.32
C ALA A 33 0.72 12.77 10.77
N ILE A 34 0.27 12.82 12.01
CA ILE A 34 -0.66 11.86 12.59
C ILE A 34 -1.91 12.65 12.97
N LEU A 35 -2.98 12.46 12.22
CA LEU A 35 -4.29 13.00 12.55
C LEU A 35 -5.06 11.93 13.34
N ILE A 36 -5.45 12.25 14.58
CA ILE A 36 -6.33 11.41 15.38
C ILE A 36 -7.65 12.14 15.56
N ALA A 37 -8.71 11.60 14.96
CA ALA A 37 -10.08 12.01 15.22
C ALA A 37 -10.74 10.94 16.10
N ALA A 38 -11.06 11.30 17.34
CA ALA A 38 -11.65 10.40 18.32
C ALA A 38 -12.73 11.13 19.12
N GLY A 39 -13.94 10.55 19.17
CA GLY A 39 -15.10 11.20 19.79
C GLY A 39 -15.43 12.53 19.11
N SER A 40 -15.47 13.61 19.89
CA SER A 40 -15.69 14.99 19.40
C SER A 40 -14.40 15.75 19.06
N GLY A 41 -13.22 15.17 19.31
CA GLY A 41 -11.93 15.84 19.17
C GLY A 41 -11.16 15.42 17.91
N HIS A 42 -10.38 16.36 17.37
CA HIS A 42 -9.38 16.10 16.34
C HIS A 42 -8.07 16.80 16.68
N ASN A 43 -6.96 16.07 16.68
CA ASN A 43 -5.64 16.62 16.95
C ASN A 43 -4.62 16.12 15.91
N VAL A 44 -3.64 16.97 15.59
CA VAL A 44 -2.54 16.66 14.67
C VAL A 44 -1.24 16.61 15.45
N TYR A 45 -0.51 15.51 15.32
CA TYR A 45 0.80 15.28 15.93
C TYR A 45 1.86 15.10 14.84
N ARG A 46 3.12 15.44 15.13
CA ARG A 46 4.22 15.29 14.17
C ARG A 46 4.96 13.97 14.32
N SER A 47 4.84 13.33 15.47
CA SER A 47 5.45 12.05 15.80
C SER A 47 4.54 11.22 16.69
N VAL A 48 4.78 9.90 16.73
CA VAL A 48 4.07 8.99 17.65
C VAL A 48 4.38 9.37 19.11
N ASP A 49 5.58 9.89 19.36
CA ASP A 49 6.05 10.30 20.70
C ASP A 49 5.29 11.50 21.29
N GLU A 50 4.72 12.34 20.44
CA GLU A 50 3.84 13.43 20.86
C GLU A 50 2.40 12.99 21.19
N VAL A 51 2.01 11.75 20.83
CA VAL A 51 0.65 11.24 21.06
C VAL A 51 0.48 10.83 22.53
N PRO A 52 -0.60 11.27 23.22
CA PRO A 52 -0.92 10.82 24.58
C PRO A 52 -0.98 9.30 24.70
N GLU A 53 -0.49 8.75 25.81
CA GLU A 53 -0.32 7.30 26.02
C GLU A 53 -1.58 6.49 25.72
N GLU A 54 -2.74 6.92 26.24
CA GLU A 54 -4.03 6.25 26.01
C GLU A 54 -4.44 6.16 24.52
N LEU A 55 -4.08 7.17 23.72
CA LEU A 55 -4.36 7.22 22.28
C LEU A 55 -3.30 6.47 21.47
N ARG A 56 -2.06 6.43 21.97
CA ARG A 56 -0.93 5.75 21.33
C ARG A 56 -1.18 4.25 21.23
N ASP A 57 -1.62 3.61 22.30
CA ASP A 57 -1.90 2.18 22.30
C ASP A 57 -2.99 1.82 21.29
N ARG A 58 -4.05 2.63 21.25
CA ARG A 58 -5.15 2.48 20.28
C ARG A 58 -4.68 2.72 18.84
N LEU A 59 -3.80 3.69 18.62
CA LEU A 59 -3.21 3.96 17.31
C LEU A 59 -2.38 2.76 16.83
N ILE A 60 -1.52 2.20 17.69
CA ILE A 60 -0.71 1.01 17.37
C ILE A 60 -1.63 -0.17 17.06
N GLN A 61 -2.63 -0.43 17.92
CA GLN A 61 -3.57 -1.54 17.73
C GLN A 61 -4.37 -1.42 16.42
N SER A 62 -4.84 -0.22 16.09
CA SER A 62 -5.65 0.02 14.87
C SER A 62 -4.83 0.02 13.59
N THR A 63 -3.55 0.38 13.63
CA THR A 63 -2.65 0.47 12.45
C THR A 63 -1.82 -0.80 12.21
N THR A 64 -1.78 -1.72 13.18
CA THR A 64 -1.11 -3.04 13.03
C THR A 64 -2.11 -4.20 12.92
N GLY A 65 -3.40 -3.94 13.15
CA GLY A 65 -4.45 -4.95 13.06
C GLY A 65 -4.70 -5.44 11.63
N PHE A 66 -5.37 -6.58 11.51
CA PHE A 66 -5.70 -7.22 10.22
C PHE A 66 -6.50 -6.32 9.26
N ASN A 67 -7.31 -5.42 9.80
CA ASN A 67 -8.15 -4.50 9.01
C ASN A 67 -7.44 -3.19 8.65
N SER A 68 -6.15 -3.07 8.96
CA SER A 68 -5.34 -1.90 8.60
C SER A 68 -4.74 -2.07 7.20
N ALA A 69 -4.62 -0.97 6.47
CA ALA A 69 -3.96 -0.95 5.17
C ALA A 69 -2.96 0.20 5.12
N THR A 70 -1.74 -0.10 4.66
CA THR A 70 -0.72 0.93 4.37
C THR A 70 -0.66 1.18 2.88
N VAL A 71 -0.94 2.41 2.47
CA VAL A 71 -0.79 2.86 1.08
C VAL A 71 0.55 3.56 0.93
N ILE A 72 1.39 3.06 0.01
CA ILE A 72 2.68 3.67 -0.31
C ILE A 72 2.60 4.29 -1.70
N ILE A 73 2.86 5.59 -1.80
CA ILE A 73 2.88 6.34 -3.06
C ILE A 73 4.34 6.69 -3.36
N ALA A 74 4.80 6.31 -4.54
CA ALA A 74 6.17 6.58 -4.98
C ALA A 74 6.23 6.84 -6.48
N ASP A 75 7.27 7.56 -6.91
CA ASP A 75 7.57 7.78 -8.32
C ASP A 75 8.05 6.49 -9.02
N SER A 76 8.37 6.57 -10.31
CA SER A 76 8.77 5.40 -11.10
C SER A 76 10.02 4.71 -10.55
N ARG A 77 10.99 5.47 -10.01
CA ARG A 77 12.19 4.95 -9.36
C ARG A 77 11.85 4.34 -8.00
N GLY A 78 11.09 5.05 -7.17
CA GLY A 78 10.67 4.59 -5.85
C GLY A 78 9.84 3.31 -5.90
N ARG A 79 8.99 3.13 -6.93
CA ARG A 79 8.29 1.84 -7.15
C ARG A 79 9.26 0.66 -7.35
N LYS A 80 10.39 0.86 -8.05
CA LYS A 80 11.39 -0.21 -8.26
C LYS A 80 12.10 -0.57 -6.95
N GLU A 81 12.48 0.43 -6.16
CA GLU A 81 13.12 0.22 -4.86
C GLU A 81 12.15 -0.43 -3.86
N LEU A 82 10.90 0.02 -3.81
CA LEU A 82 9.86 -0.60 -2.99
C LEU A 82 9.65 -2.07 -3.37
N ALA A 83 9.54 -2.38 -4.66
CA ALA A 83 9.41 -3.76 -5.11
C ALA A 83 10.63 -4.62 -4.72
N ARG A 84 11.83 -4.04 -4.71
CA ARG A 84 13.04 -4.73 -4.24
C ARG A 84 13.00 -5.00 -2.74
N ALA A 85 12.64 -3.99 -1.93
CA ALA A 85 12.55 -4.11 -0.47
C ALA A 85 11.42 -5.06 -0.02
N LEU A 86 10.27 -5.02 -0.70
CA LEU A 86 9.13 -5.89 -0.40
C LEU A 86 9.42 -7.37 -0.69
N ARG A 87 10.29 -7.69 -1.64
CA ARG A 87 10.72 -9.09 -1.91
C ARG A 87 11.59 -9.67 -0.79
N SER A 88 12.31 -8.83 -0.05
CA SER A 88 13.15 -9.26 1.06
C SER A 88 12.39 -9.37 2.39
N LEU A 89 11.16 -8.87 2.45
CA LEU A 89 10.31 -9.03 3.62
C LEU A 89 9.70 -10.44 3.60
N PRO A 90 9.71 -11.18 4.72
CA PRO A 90 8.95 -12.42 4.83
C PRO A 90 7.48 -12.05 4.77
N VAL A 91 6.90 -12.10 3.57
CA VAL A 91 5.48 -11.88 3.38
C VAL A 91 4.79 -13.16 3.85
N GLU A 92 4.13 -13.11 5.01
CA GLU A 92 3.07 -14.06 5.33
C GLU A 92 1.90 -13.78 4.37
N VAL A 93 2.06 -14.23 3.13
CA VAL A 93 0.97 -14.23 2.16
C VAL A 93 -0.05 -15.22 2.68
N SER A 94 -1.09 -14.74 3.36
CA SER A 94 -2.23 -15.60 3.65
C SER A 94 -2.80 -16.10 2.32
N PRO A 95 -2.73 -17.42 2.02
CA PRO A 95 -3.18 -17.97 0.74
C PRO A 95 -4.70 -17.97 0.60
N ALA A 96 -5.43 -17.46 1.60
CA ALA A 96 -6.90 -17.51 1.66
C ALA A 96 -7.59 -16.71 0.55
N ALA A 97 -6.97 -15.67 -0.02
CA ALA A 97 -7.62 -14.83 -1.02
C ALA A 97 -7.52 -15.36 -2.47
N ALA A 98 -6.56 -16.24 -2.79
CA ALA A 98 -6.30 -16.66 -4.17
C ALA A 98 -6.82 -18.06 -4.53
N ALA A 99 -7.15 -18.90 -3.55
CA ALA A 99 -7.39 -20.33 -3.79
C ALA A 99 -8.87 -20.77 -3.77
N ALA A 100 -9.83 -19.87 -3.58
CA ALA A 100 -11.25 -20.23 -3.45
C ALA A 100 -12.05 -19.90 -4.72
N SER A 101 -11.92 -20.67 -5.82
CA SER A 101 -13.04 -20.84 -6.77
C SER A 101 -12.82 -21.83 -7.93
N THR A 102 -11.59 -22.23 -8.27
CA THR A 102 -11.37 -22.90 -9.57
C THR A 102 -11.81 -24.36 -9.65
N ARG A 103 -11.86 -25.11 -8.53
CA ARG A 103 -12.28 -26.53 -8.57
C ARG A 103 -13.79 -26.72 -8.63
N ALA A 104 -14.55 -25.97 -7.83
CA ALA A 104 -16.01 -26.12 -7.78
C ALA A 104 -16.68 -25.69 -9.11
N VAL A 105 -16.20 -24.60 -9.72
CA VAL A 105 -16.71 -24.11 -11.01
C VAL A 105 -16.46 -25.11 -12.14
N ARG A 106 -15.31 -25.81 -12.13
CA ARG A 106 -14.98 -26.82 -13.14
C ARG A 106 -15.85 -28.08 -13.04
N VAL A 107 -16.13 -28.55 -11.82
CA VAL A 107 -16.98 -29.74 -11.61
C VAL A 107 -18.43 -29.45 -12.02
N LEU A 108 -18.97 -28.28 -11.63
CA LEU A 108 -20.32 -27.89 -12.00
C LEU A 108 -20.47 -27.68 -13.51
N GLY A 109 -19.46 -27.08 -14.16
CA GLY A 109 -19.44 -26.91 -15.62
C GLY A 109 -19.45 -28.24 -16.37
N LEU A 110 -18.68 -29.23 -15.92
CA LEU A 110 -18.66 -30.58 -16.52
C LEU A 110 -20.01 -31.29 -16.37
N LEU A 111 -20.64 -31.20 -15.19
CA LEU A 111 -21.96 -31.79 -14.95
C LEU A 111 -23.04 -31.17 -15.85
N LEU A 112 -23.06 -29.85 -16.01
CA LEU A 112 -24.01 -29.18 -16.90
C LEU A 112 -23.79 -29.57 -18.37
N LEU A 113 -22.53 -29.73 -18.79
CA LEU A 113 -22.20 -30.14 -20.17
C LEU A 113 -22.65 -31.59 -20.43
N VAL A 114 -22.39 -32.51 -19.49
CA VAL A 114 -22.87 -33.90 -19.59
C VAL A 114 -24.40 -33.96 -19.59
N LEU A 115 -25.08 -33.21 -18.71
CA LEU A 115 -26.54 -33.14 -18.67
C LEU A 115 -27.11 -32.60 -19.98
N SER A 116 -26.49 -31.58 -20.57
CA SER A 116 -26.92 -31.01 -21.86
C SER A 116 -26.80 -32.03 -23.00
N LEU A 117 -25.72 -32.81 -23.05
CA LEU A 117 -25.54 -33.87 -24.05
C LEU A 117 -26.55 -35.00 -23.88
N LEU A 118 -26.86 -35.37 -22.62
CA LEU A 118 -27.86 -36.39 -22.30
C LEU A 118 -29.27 -35.96 -22.72
N LEU A 119 -29.64 -34.70 -22.49
CA LEU A 119 -30.91 -34.14 -22.95
C LEU A 119 -31.01 -34.10 -24.47
N VAL A 120 -29.94 -33.69 -25.18
CA VAL A 120 -29.90 -33.72 -26.65
C VAL A 120 -30.04 -35.14 -27.16
N TRP A 121 -29.33 -36.11 -26.56
CA TRP A 121 -29.42 -37.52 -26.92
C TRP A 121 -30.83 -38.08 -26.71
N LEU A 122 -31.46 -37.79 -25.57
CA LEU A 122 -32.85 -38.19 -25.31
C LEU A 122 -33.84 -37.60 -26.33
N VAL A 123 -33.69 -36.33 -26.70
CA VAL A 123 -34.59 -35.68 -27.66
C VAL A 123 -34.45 -36.22 -29.08
N PHE A 124 -33.22 -36.57 -29.49
CA PHE A 124 -32.94 -37.00 -30.88
C PHE A 124 -33.02 -38.52 -31.09
N PHE A 125 -32.80 -39.33 -30.06
CA PHE A 125 -32.75 -40.79 -30.20
C PHE A 125 -34.09 -41.47 -29.89
N ASP A 126 -35.03 -40.78 -29.24
CA ASP A 126 -36.38 -41.28 -28.90
C ASP A 126 -37.45 -40.86 -29.94
N ARG A 127 -37.03 -40.56 -31.18
CA ARG A 127 -37.90 -40.21 -32.31
C ARG A 127 -37.50 -41.00 -33.55
#